data_AF-A0A1W2GHJ2-F1
#
_entry.id   AF-A0A1W2GHJ2-F1
#
_cell.length_a   1.000
_cell.length_b   1.000
_cell.length_c   1.000
_cell.angle_alpha   90.00
_cell.angle_beta   90.00
_cell.angle_gamma   90.00
#
_symmetry.space_group_name_H-M   'P 1'
#
loop_
_entity.id
_entity.type
_entity.pdbx_description
1 polymer ?
#
loop_
_entity_poly.entity_id
_entity_poly.type
_entity_poly.pdbx_seq_one_letter_code
_entity_poly.pdbx_strand_id
1 'polypeptide(L)'
;MDERIGKVLNFIDHNLFSDLSLARLAREACLSVSQFHRVFKLETGKTPFKVVEEIRVTKAYNLIVTHQAKVYELASQLGYKDYETFSRSFKKHFQLAPDDFKAIYSSVKSTILGQEGEVILTAIKDEEELNDELLERLLKLAEKNQVSLAELESNNVFTIIRSKHKKVANQLIIKNKFLMTSDNKVHKMLREYKNKSDKEE
;
A
#
# COMPACT_ATOMS: atom_id res chain seq x y z
N MET A 1 6.51 17.77 15.26
CA MET A 1 6.29 17.89 13.81
C MET A 1 5.83 19.30 13.54
N ASP A 2 6.37 19.97 12.53
CA ASP A 2 5.89 21.28 12.08
C ASP A 2 4.41 21.19 11.67
N GLU A 3 3.56 22.00 12.30
CA GLU A 3 2.10 21.99 12.08
C GLU A 3 1.74 22.25 10.61
N ARG A 4 2.53 23.09 9.91
CA ARG A 4 2.31 23.39 8.48
C ARG A 4 2.52 22.16 7.61
N ILE A 5 3.53 21.35 7.95
CA ILE A 5 3.78 20.09 7.25
C ILE A 5 2.69 19.07 7.57
N GLY A 6 2.22 19.02 8.81
CA GLY A 6 1.05 18.21 9.20
C GLY A 6 -0.19 18.55 8.37
N LYS A 7 -0.52 19.84 8.23
CA LYS A 7 -1.62 20.34 7.38
C LYS A 7 -1.45 19.92 5.92
N VAL A 8 -0.25 20.07 5.36
CA VAL A 8 0.01 19.64 3.97
C VAL A 8 -0.15 18.13 3.79
N LEU A 9 0.34 17.33 4.73
CA LEU A 9 0.16 15.87 4.66
C LEU A 9 -1.31 15.50 4.72
N ASN A 10 -2.09 16.16 5.58
CA ASN A 10 -3.53 15.95 5.66
C ASN A 10 -4.24 16.37 4.37
N PHE A 11 -3.84 17.51 3.79
CA PHE A 11 -4.34 17.99 2.50
C PHE A 11 -4.06 16.96 1.39
N ILE A 12 -2.82 16.44 1.29
CA ILE A 12 -2.46 15.41 0.32
C ILE A 12 -3.35 14.17 0.49
N ASP A 13 -3.50 13.68 1.72
CA ASP A 13 -4.30 12.49 2.01
C ASP A 13 -5.74 12.66 1.54
N HIS A 14 -6.36 13.82 1.72
CA HIS A 14 -7.77 14.03 1.33
C HIS A 14 -7.96 14.45 -0.14
N ASN A 15 -6.91 14.95 -0.81
CA ASN A 15 -7.03 15.59 -2.12
C ASN A 15 -6.12 14.96 -3.20
N LEU A 16 -6.07 13.62 -3.28
CA LEU A 16 -5.17 12.92 -4.21
C LEU A 16 -5.41 13.21 -5.69
N PHE A 17 -6.64 13.55 -6.06
CA PHE A 17 -7.04 13.92 -7.42
C PHE A 17 -6.70 15.37 -7.79
N SER A 18 -6.39 16.21 -6.79
CA SER A 18 -6.09 17.62 -7.01
C SER A 18 -4.68 17.86 -7.54
N ASP A 19 -4.37 19.12 -7.89
CA ASP A 19 -3.00 19.52 -8.18
C ASP A 19 -2.13 19.40 -6.92
N LEU A 20 -1.27 18.38 -6.89
CA LEU A 20 -0.27 18.17 -5.84
C LEU A 20 1.13 18.64 -6.26
N SER A 21 1.19 19.66 -7.13
CA SER A 21 2.46 20.30 -7.51
C SER A 21 3.19 20.87 -6.30
N LEU A 22 4.52 20.89 -6.37
CA LEU A 22 5.36 21.44 -5.30
C LEU A 22 4.98 22.89 -4.95
N ALA A 23 4.61 23.69 -5.95
CA ALA A 23 4.16 25.06 -5.76
C ALA A 23 2.80 25.16 -5.04
N ARG A 24 1.86 24.24 -5.32
CA ARG A 24 0.59 24.18 -4.61
C ARG A 24 0.79 23.77 -3.15
N LEU A 25 1.58 22.74 -2.90
CA LEU A 25 1.87 22.27 -1.53
C LEU A 25 2.63 23.31 -0.70
N ALA A 26 3.54 24.06 -1.32
CA ALA A 26 4.23 25.16 -0.63
C ALA A 26 3.26 26.30 -0.24
N ARG A 27 2.31 26.64 -1.12
CA ARG A 27 1.25 27.61 -0.79
C ARG A 27 0.36 27.14 0.35
N GLU A 28 0.00 25.86 0.37
CA GLU A 28 -0.78 25.26 1.47
C GLU A 28 -0.05 25.34 2.81
N ALA A 29 1.28 25.24 2.80
CA ALA A 29 2.11 25.45 3.98
C ALA A 29 2.38 26.93 4.33
N CYS A 30 1.89 27.88 3.53
CA CYS A 30 2.27 29.31 3.59
C CYS A 30 3.79 29.54 3.54
N LEU A 31 4.49 28.79 2.68
CA LEU A 31 5.96 28.84 2.52
C LEU A 31 6.35 29.10 1.07
N SER A 32 7.54 29.67 0.87
CA SER A 32 8.18 29.61 -0.45
C SER A 32 8.50 28.17 -0.84
N VAL A 33 8.56 27.88 -2.14
CA VAL A 33 8.84 26.54 -2.68
C VAL A 33 10.14 25.94 -2.12
N SER A 34 11.20 26.75 -2.03
CA SER A 34 12.51 26.31 -1.52
C SER A 34 12.45 25.99 -0.02
N GLN A 35 11.82 26.86 0.78
CA GLN A 35 11.64 26.62 2.20
C GLN A 35 10.78 25.39 2.46
N PHE A 36 9.67 25.25 1.73
CA PHE A 36 8.78 24.09 1.83
C PHE A 36 9.54 22.80 1.55
N HIS A 37 10.26 22.71 0.42
CA HIS A 37 11.00 21.51 0.08
C HIS A 37 12.01 21.12 1.17
N ARG A 38 12.74 22.09 1.73
CA ARG A 38 13.72 21.86 2.79
C ARG A 38 13.06 21.38 4.08
N VAL A 39 12.03 22.09 4.57
CA VAL A 39 11.35 21.76 5.83
C VAL A 39 10.61 20.43 5.70
N PHE A 40 9.90 20.21 4.57
CA PHE A 40 9.18 18.96 4.32
C PHE A 40 10.12 17.76 4.34
N LYS A 41 11.27 17.85 3.67
CA LYS A 41 12.26 16.75 3.66
C LYS A 41 12.89 16.54 5.03
N LEU A 42 13.14 17.60 5.79
CA LEU A 42 13.67 17.51 7.16
C LEU A 42 12.70 16.77 8.08
N GLU A 43 11.41 17.12 8.03
CA GLU A 43 10.38 16.51 8.87
C GLU A 43 10.10 15.06 8.43
N THR A 44 9.78 14.86 7.16
CA THR A 44 9.30 13.56 6.63
C THR A 44 10.43 12.58 6.26
N GLY A 45 11.67 13.07 6.09
CA GLY A 45 12.80 12.30 5.55
C GLY A 45 12.73 12.07 4.04
N LYS A 46 11.66 12.53 3.36
CA LYS A 46 11.38 12.24 1.94
C LYS A 46 11.02 13.52 1.18
N THR A 47 11.12 13.47 -0.14
CA THR A 47 10.65 14.58 -0.96
C THR A 47 9.12 14.57 -1.02
N PRO A 48 8.47 15.74 -1.21
CA PRO A 48 7.01 15.82 -1.36
C PRO A 48 6.46 14.86 -2.42
N PHE A 49 7.14 14.76 -3.57
CA PHE A 49 6.76 13.84 -4.65
C PHE A 49 6.73 12.37 -4.20
N LYS A 50 7.76 11.90 -3.48
CA LYS A 50 7.80 10.52 -2.97
C LYS A 50 6.69 10.25 -1.96
N VAL A 51 6.35 11.24 -1.14
CA VAL A 51 5.25 11.10 -0.17
C VAL A 51 3.90 11.01 -0.87
N VAL A 52 3.67 11.86 -1.87
CA VAL A 52 2.44 11.77 -2.70
C VAL A 52 2.35 10.41 -3.38
N GLU A 53 3.46 9.92 -3.96
CA GLU A 53 3.54 8.60 -4.58
C GLU A 53 3.14 7.49 -3.58
N GLU A 54 3.76 7.48 -2.40
CA GLU A 54 3.48 6.50 -1.34
C GLU A 54 2.03 6.51 -0.87
N ILE A 55 1.45 7.68 -0.65
CA ILE A 55 0.04 7.79 -0.22
C ILE A 55 -0.89 7.28 -1.33
N ARG A 56 -0.62 7.60 -2.60
CA ARG A 56 -1.44 7.13 -3.73
C ARG A 56 -1.43 5.61 -3.87
N VAL A 57 -0.25 5.00 -3.88
CA VAL A 57 -0.14 3.53 -4.01
C VAL A 57 -0.73 2.81 -2.79
N THR A 58 -0.63 3.42 -1.60
CA THR A 58 -1.25 2.88 -0.37
C THR A 58 -2.77 2.90 -0.47
N LYS A 59 -3.36 4.00 -0.96
CA LYS A 59 -4.81 4.04 -1.20
C LYS A 59 -5.23 3.07 -2.29
N ALA A 60 -4.43 2.91 -3.35
CA ALA A 60 -4.69 1.93 -4.40
C ALA A 60 -4.79 0.52 -3.83
N TYR A 61 -3.83 0.14 -2.98
CA TYR A 61 -3.84 -1.13 -2.28
C TYR A 61 -5.13 -1.34 -1.48
N ASN A 62 -5.49 -0.37 -0.64
CA ASN A 62 -6.72 -0.44 0.16
C ASN A 62 -7.97 -0.59 -0.72
N LEU A 63 -8.03 0.13 -1.84
CA LEU A 63 -9.15 0.02 -2.77
C LEU A 63 -9.19 -1.34 -3.47
N ILE A 64 -8.06 -1.91 -3.87
CA ILE A 64 -8.03 -3.26 -4.48
C ILE A 64 -8.49 -4.34 -3.49
N VAL A 65 -8.13 -4.19 -2.21
CA VAL A 65 -8.50 -5.13 -1.14
C VAL A 65 -9.96 -4.98 -0.73
N THR A 66 -10.49 -3.76 -0.68
CA THR A 66 -11.85 -3.48 -0.16
C THR A 66 -12.92 -3.40 -1.24
N HIS A 67 -12.56 -3.16 -2.50
CA HIS A 67 -13.51 -2.98 -3.60
C HIS A 67 -13.21 -3.94 -4.76
N GLN A 68 -14.28 -4.41 -5.42
CA GLN A 68 -14.18 -5.19 -6.66
C GLN A 68 -13.93 -4.31 -7.92
N ALA A 69 -13.67 -3.00 -7.74
CA ALA A 69 -13.51 -2.02 -8.82
C ALA A 69 -12.41 -2.42 -9.82
N LYS A 70 -12.57 -2.07 -11.10
CA LYS A 70 -11.57 -2.37 -12.13
C LYS A 70 -10.31 -1.56 -11.85
N VAL A 71 -9.17 -2.24 -11.88
CA VAL A 71 -7.86 -1.65 -11.53
C VAL A 71 -7.51 -0.45 -12.41
N TYR A 72 -7.90 -0.49 -13.69
CA TYR A 72 -7.74 0.61 -14.63
C TYR A 72 -8.50 1.88 -14.21
N GLU A 73 -9.68 1.75 -13.57
CA GLU A 73 -10.48 2.89 -13.10
C GLU A 73 -9.88 3.53 -11.83
N LEU A 74 -9.08 2.78 -11.06
CA LEU A 74 -8.45 3.29 -9.84
C LEU A 74 -7.34 4.31 -10.15
N ALA A 75 -6.62 4.13 -11.26
CA ALA A 75 -5.50 5.00 -11.61
C ALA A 75 -5.92 6.48 -11.71
N SER A 76 -7.02 6.76 -12.39
CA SER A 76 -7.55 8.12 -12.53
C SER A 76 -8.05 8.65 -11.19
N GLN A 77 -8.77 7.86 -10.40
CA GLN A 77 -9.27 8.26 -9.06
C GLN A 77 -8.14 8.64 -8.09
N LEU A 78 -6.96 8.04 -8.25
CA LEU A 78 -5.78 8.30 -7.43
C LEU A 78 -4.91 9.45 -7.96
N GLY A 79 -5.33 10.12 -9.04
CA GLY A 79 -4.63 11.26 -9.62
C GLY A 79 -3.42 10.91 -10.49
N TYR A 80 -3.35 9.68 -11.00
CA TYR A 80 -2.40 9.33 -12.07
C TYR A 80 -2.97 9.75 -13.43
N LYS A 81 -2.08 10.21 -14.32
CA LYS A 81 -2.45 10.64 -15.68
C LYS A 81 -2.86 9.47 -16.56
N ASP A 82 -2.21 8.33 -16.35
CA ASP A 82 -2.39 7.11 -17.13
C ASP A 82 -2.13 5.88 -16.25
N TYR A 83 -2.66 4.75 -16.72
CA TYR A 83 -2.53 3.47 -16.04
C TYR A 83 -1.08 2.97 -16.00
N GLU A 84 -0.27 3.27 -17.02
CA GLU A 84 1.10 2.80 -17.11
C GLU A 84 1.98 3.38 -15.99
N THR A 85 1.85 4.68 -15.74
CA THR A 85 2.52 5.38 -14.64
C THR A 85 2.07 4.83 -13.29
N PHE A 86 0.77 4.60 -13.11
CA PHE A 86 0.24 3.97 -11.91
C PHE A 86 0.83 2.56 -11.71
N SER A 87 0.78 1.72 -12.74
CA SER A 87 1.26 0.34 -12.69
C SER A 87 2.75 0.25 -12.37
N ARG A 88 3.58 1.10 -13.00
CA ARG A 88 5.02 1.20 -12.69
C ARG A 88 5.26 1.64 -11.25
N SER A 89 4.53 2.65 -10.77
CA SER A 89 4.63 3.15 -9.40
C SER A 89 4.22 2.07 -8.39
N PHE A 90 3.08 1.43 -8.60
CA PHE A 90 2.60 0.35 -7.75
C PHE A 90 3.58 -0.83 -7.75
N LYS A 91 4.06 -1.28 -8.92
CA LYS A 91 5.05 -2.36 -9.02
C LYS A 91 6.38 -2.00 -8.35
N LYS A 92 6.81 -0.74 -8.39
CA LYS A 92 8.00 -0.29 -7.67
C LYS A 92 7.83 -0.43 -6.14
N HIS A 93 6.62 -0.22 -5.63
CA HIS A 93 6.33 -0.29 -4.19
C HIS A 93 5.96 -1.70 -3.70
N PHE A 94 5.23 -2.47 -4.51
CA PHE A 94 4.65 -3.77 -4.15
C PHE A 94 5.24 -4.95 -4.93
N GLN A 95 6.17 -4.70 -5.86
CA GLN A 95 6.84 -5.69 -6.74
C GLN A 95 5.94 -6.47 -7.70
N LEU A 96 4.63 -6.34 -7.51
CA LEU A 96 3.60 -6.89 -8.37
C LEU A 96 2.89 -5.77 -9.10
N ALA A 97 2.47 -6.04 -10.34
CA ALA A 97 1.57 -5.13 -11.03
C ALA A 97 0.20 -5.09 -10.30
N PRO A 98 -0.52 -3.97 -10.35
CA PRO A 98 -1.85 -3.84 -9.75
C PRO A 98 -2.85 -4.95 -10.14
N ASP A 99 -2.88 -5.34 -11.41
CA ASP A 99 -3.75 -6.42 -11.91
C ASP A 99 -3.35 -7.79 -11.35
N ASP A 100 -2.06 -8.09 -11.32
CA ASP A 100 -1.52 -9.33 -10.76
C ASP A 100 -1.86 -9.43 -9.26
N PHE A 101 -1.71 -8.30 -8.54
CA PHE A 101 -2.07 -8.20 -7.13
C PHE A 101 -3.58 -8.42 -6.92
N LYS A 102 -4.44 -7.83 -7.76
CA LYS A 102 -5.89 -8.07 -7.71
C LYS A 102 -6.26 -9.52 -8.03
N ALA A 103 -5.60 -10.15 -9.00
CA ALA A 103 -5.85 -11.54 -9.38
C ALA A 103 -5.61 -12.49 -8.18
N ILE A 104 -4.49 -12.30 -7.48
CA ILE A 104 -4.18 -13.03 -6.23
C ILE A 104 -5.30 -12.78 -5.22
N TYR A 105 -5.62 -11.52 -4.94
CA TYR A 105 -6.62 -11.17 -3.93
C TYR A 105 -8.01 -11.76 -4.25
N SER A 106 -8.43 -11.72 -5.52
CA SER A 106 -9.72 -12.26 -5.96
C SER A 106 -9.82 -13.78 -5.89
N SER A 107 -8.69 -14.48 -5.95
CA SER A 107 -8.61 -15.94 -5.81
C SER A 107 -8.62 -16.44 -4.37
N VAL A 108 -8.50 -15.52 -3.40
CA VAL A 108 -8.48 -15.85 -1.97
C VAL A 108 -9.92 -15.87 -1.43
N LYS A 109 -10.37 -17.05 -0.97
CA LYS A 109 -11.73 -17.30 -0.45
C LYS A 109 -12.03 -16.62 0.89
N SER A 110 -11.02 -16.42 1.73
CA SER A 110 -11.18 -15.79 3.04
C SER A 110 -9.99 -14.91 3.39
N THR A 111 -10.27 -13.65 3.67
CA THR A 111 -9.32 -12.73 4.28
C THR A 111 -9.62 -12.67 5.77
N ILE A 112 -8.65 -13.03 6.61
CA ILE A 112 -8.71 -12.69 8.02
C ILE A 112 -7.93 -11.37 8.18
N LEU A 113 -8.58 -10.32 8.66
CA LEU A 113 -7.87 -9.15 9.15
C LEU A 113 -7.11 -9.59 10.42
N GLY A 114 -5.80 -9.72 10.31
CA GLY A 114 -4.93 -10.00 11.45
C GLY A 114 -4.87 -8.82 12.41
N GLN A 115 -4.22 -9.02 13.56
CA GLN A 115 -3.91 -7.93 14.48
C GLN A 115 -3.07 -6.88 13.73
N GLU A 116 -3.35 -5.59 13.98
CA GLU A 116 -2.75 -4.42 13.31
C GLU A 116 -3.21 -4.14 11.87
N GLY A 117 -4.12 -4.95 11.31
CA GLY A 117 -4.73 -4.81 9.96
C GLY A 117 -4.01 -5.60 8.85
N GLU A 118 -3.29 -6.66 9.23
CA GLU A 118 -2.60 -7.57 8.31
C GLU A 118 -3.66 -8.23 7.45
N VAL A 119 -3.46 -8.27 6.14
CA VAL A 119 -4.33 -9.07 5.28
C VAL A 119 -3.76 -10.48 5.29
N ILE A 120 -4.40 -11.36 6.05
CA ILE A 120 -4.10 -12.79 6.05
C ILE A 120 -4.92 -13.39 4.93
N LEU A 121 -4.27 -13.71 3.82
CA LEU A 121 -4.89 -14.47 2.74
C LEU A 121 -4.84 -15.94 3.14
N THR A 122 -6.00 -16.52 3.43
CA THR A 122 -6.09 -17.93 3.78
C THR A 122 -6.80 -18.67 2.66
N ALA A 123 -6.12 -19.68 2.11
CA ALA A 123 -6.75 -20.70 1.30
C ALA A 123 -7.57 -21.61 2.23
N ILE A 124 -8.89 -21.41 2.33
CA ILE A 124 -9.76 -22.35 3.06
C ILE A 124 -10.84 -22.88 2.12
N LYS A 125 -10.65 -24.12 1.67
CA LYS A 125 -11.56 -25.26 1.92
C LYS A 125 -10.96 -26.56 1.34
N ASP A 126 -10.78 -27.54 2.23
CA ASP A 126 -10.76 -29.02 2.10
C ASP A 126 -10.15 -29.77 0.89
N GLU A 127 -9.45 -29.14 -0.05
CA GLU A 127 -8.79 -29.88 -1.13
C GLU A 127 -7.33 -29.40 -1.27
N GLU A 128 -6.38 -30.34 -1.14
CA GLU A 128 -4.94 -30.11 -1.35
C GLU A 128 -4.64 -29.41 -2.71
N GLU A 129 -5.51 -29.60 -3.71
CA GLU A 129 -5.41 -29.02 -5.05
C GLU A 129 -5.47 -27.47 -5.08
N LEU A 130 -6.29 -26.83 -4.24
CA LEU A 130 -6.42 -25.35 -4.25
C LEU A 130 -5.17 -24.66 -3.65
N ASN A 131 -4.49 -25.34 -2.73
CA ASN A 131 -3.23 -24.85 -2.17
C ASN A 131 -2.12 -24.88 -3.21
N ASP A 132 -2.06 -25.95 -4.01
CA ASP A 132 -1.09 -26.10 -5.09
C ASP A 132 -1.38 -25.12 -6.23
N GLU A 133 -2.65 -24.90 -6.60
CA GLU A 133 -3.02 -23.92 -7.63
C GLU A 133 -2.65 -22.48 -7.23
N LEU A 134 -2.90 -22.08 -5.98
CA LEU A 134 -2.52 -20.76 -5.48
C LEU A 134 -1.01 -20.59 -5.43
N LEU A 135 -0.27 -21.60 -4.97
CA LEU A 135 1.18 -21.59 -4.96
C LEU A 135 1.75 -21.55 -6.39
N GLU A 136 1.19 -22.32 -7.32
CA GLU A 136 1.57 -22.32 -8.72
C GLU A 136 1.27 -20.97 -9.39
N ARG A 137 0.13 -20.35 -9.11
CA ARG A 137 -0.18 -18.99 -9.57
C ARG A 137 0.81 -17.96 -9.02
N LEU A 138 1.20 -18.06 -7.75
CA LEU A 138 2.22 -17.18 -7.17
C LEU A 138 3.59 -17.40 -7.81
N LEU A 139 3.98 -18.65 -8.06
CA LEU A 139 5.21 -18.99 -8.77
C LEU A 139 5.21 -18.42 -10.19
N LYS A 140 4.13 -18.62 -10.95
CA LYS A 140 3.95 -18.04 -12.30
C LYS A 140 4.02 -16.52 -12.29
N LEU A 141 3.46 -15.87 -11.27
CA LEU A 141 3.52 -14.41 -11.14
C LEU A 141 4.91 -13.91 -10.73
N ALA A 142 5.61 -14.65 -9.87
CA ALA A 142 6.99 -14.40 -9.48
C ALA A 142 7.90 -14.47 -10.74
N GLU A 143 7.76 -15.53 -11.53
CA GLU A 143 8.44 -15.68 -12.83
C GLU A 143 8.11 -14.55 -13.81
N LYS A 144 6.81 -14.27 -14.03
CA LYS A 144 6.34 -13.19 -14.92
C LYS A 144 6.91 -11.83 -14.53
N ASN A 145 7.03 -11.57 -13.23
CA ASN A 145 7.54 -10.31 -12.73
C ASN A 145 9.06 -10.27 -12.55
N GLN A 146 9.77 -11.36 -12.87
CA GLN A 146 11.22 -11.54 -12.67
C GLN A 146 11.64 -11.35 -11.21
N VAL A 147 10.82 -11.82 -10.28
CA VAL A 147 11.08 -11.76 -8.83
C VAL A 147 11.07 -13.17 -8.29
N SER A 148 12.07 -13.56 -7.49
CA SER A 148 12.07 -14.86 -6.81
C SER A 148 11.12 -14.86 -5.59
N LEU A 149 10.65 -16.04 -5.16
CA LEU A 149 9.90 -16.14 -3.89
C LEU A 149 10.71 -15.63 -2.70
N ALA A 150 12.03 -15.88 -2.69
CA ALA A 150 12.92 -15.36 -1.66
C ALA A 150 13.04 -13.82 -1.72
N GLU A 151 12.97 -13.20 -2.90
CA GLU A 151 12.89 -11.74 -3.05
C GLU A 151 11.53 -11.20 -2.58
N LEU A 152 10.41 -11.87 -2.89
CA LEU A 152 9.10 -11.49 -2.36
C LEU A 152 9.05 -11.59 -0.82
N GLU A 153 9.70 -12.59 -0.24
CA GLU A 153 9.81 -12.77 1.22
C GLU A 153 10.79 -11.77 1.87
N SER A 154 11.98 -11.57 1.29
CA SER A 154 13.01 -10.66 1.80
C SER A 154 12.65 -9.18 1.63
N ASN A 155 11.88 -8.86 0.59
CA ASN A 155 11.26 -7.55 0.41
C ASN A 155 10.00 -7.36 1.26
N ASN A 156 9.69 -8.33 2.15
CA ASN A 156 8.56 -8.31 3.07
C ASN A 156 7.23 -8.07 2.36
N VAL A 157 7.09 -8.52 1.11
CA VAL A 157 5.84 -8.36 0.36
C VAL A 157 4.77 -9.25 0.92
N PHE A 158 5.16 -10.50 1.16
CA PHE A 158 4.34 -11.46 1.84
C PHE A 158 5.21 -12.29 2.79
N THR A 159 4.59 -12.92 3.76
CA THR A 159 5.19 -14.00 4.52
C THR A 159 4.31 -15.21 4.41
N ILE A 160 4.87 -16.26 3.83
CA ILE A 160 4.20 -17.53 3.65
C ILE A 160 4.41 -18.34 4.94
N ILE A 161 3.33 -18.65 5.63
CA ILE A 161 3.33 -19.48 6.84
C ILE A 161 2.55 -20.75 6.55
N ARG A 162 3.18 -21.91 6.75
CA ARG A 162 2.50 -23.21 6.73
C ARG A 162 2.06 -23.55 8.16
N SER A 163 0.75 -23.56 8.43
CA SER A 163 0.23 -23.90 9.75
C SER A 163 0.24 -25.42 10.00
N LYS A 164 0.74 -25.85 11.17
CA LYS A 164 0.75 -27.26 11.64
C LYS A 164 -0.32 -27.57 12.72
N HIS A 165 -1.19 -26.62 13.07
CA HIS A 165 -2.14 -26.82 14.17
C HIS A 165 -3.30 -27.75 13.78
N LYS A 166 -3.63 -28.71 14.66
CA LYS A 166 -4.58 -29.83 14.46
C LYS A 166 -6.01 -29.48 13.99
N LYS A 167 -6.47 -28.22 14.04
CA LYS A 167 -7.77 -27.78 13.47
C LYS A 167 -7.66 -27.21 12.05
N VAL A 168 -6.43 -27.06 11.55
CA VAL A 168 -6.01 -26.21 10.43
C VAL A 168 -4.76 -26.82 9.77
N ALA A 169 -4.75 -28.14 9.57
CA ALA A 169 -3.61 -28.81 8.94
C ALA A 169 -3.49 -28.38 7.47
N ASN A 170 -2.27 -28.12 7.00
CA ASN A 170 -1.94 -27.79 5.60
C ASN A 170 -2.57 -26.50 5.04
N GLN A 171 -2.63 -25.41 5.82
CA GLN A 171 -3.03 -24.11 5.25
C GLN A 171 -1.82 -23.26 4.87
N LEU A 172 -1.86 -22.74 3.63
CA LEU A 172 -0.99 -21.67 3.16
C LEU A 172 -1.57 -20.34 3.66
N ILE A 173 -0.89 -19.74 4.62
CA ILE A 173 -1.22 -18.41 5.12
C ILE A 173 -0.25 -17.42 4.49
N ILE A 174 -0.77 -16.51 3.68
CA ILE A 174 0.03 -15.44 3.11
C ILE A 174 -0.28 -14.19 3.91
N LYS A 175 0.61 -13.85 4.84
CA LYS A 175 0.53 -12.59 5.55
C LYS A 175 1.04 -11.50 4.63
N ASN A 176 0.17 -10.60 4.21
CA ASN A 176 0.63 -9.37 3.61
C ASN A 176 1.20 -8.49 4.73
N LYS A 177 2.53 -8.45 4.82
CA LYS A 177 3.22 -7.58 5.76
C LYS A 177 3.00 -6.11 5.42
N PHE A 178 2.60 -5.75 4.18
CA PHE A 178 2.22 -4.39 3.73
C PHE A 178 0.92 -3.82 4.33
N LEU A 179 0.66 -4.13 5.59
CA LEU A 179 0.21 -3.08 6.51
C LEU A 179 1.14 -1.87 6.63
N MET A 180 2.35 -1.97 6.03
CA MET A 180 3.56 -1.13 6.02
C MET A 180 3.38 0.35 5.69
N THR A 181 2.40 0.99 6.29
CA THR A 181 2.42 2.41 6.57
C THR A 181 1.95 2.69 8.00
N SER A 182 2.12 1.75 8.93
CA SER A 182 2.15 2.10 10.37
C SER A 182 3.55 2.58 10.79
N ASP A 183 4.61 2.00 10.21
CA ASP A 183 6.02 2.33 10.52
C ASP A 183 6.69 3.28 9.51
N ASN A 184 6.04 3.57 8.39
CA ASN A 184 6.51 4.64 7.53
C ASN A 184 6.30 5.97 8.27
N LYS A 185 7.40 6.64 8.60
CA LYS A 185 7.44 7.87 9.41
C LYS A 185 6.32 8.86 9.03
N VAL A 186 6.04 9.00 7.73
CA VAL A 186 4.98 9.85 7.18
C VAL A 186 3.57 9.47 7.64
N HIS A 187 3.25 8.18 7.65
CA HIS A 187 1.91 7.72 8.00
C HIS A 187 1.72 7.58 9.52
N LYS A 188 2.80 7.25 10.25
CA LYS A 188 2.84 7.44 11.70
C LYS A 188 2.54 8.89 12.05
N MET A 189 3.21 9.82 11.38
CA MET A 189 2.96 11.26 11.51
C MET A 189 1.53 11.67 11.17
N LEU A 190 0.95 11.13 10.08
CA LEU A 190 -0.45 11.38 9.73
C LEU A 190 -1.41 10.88 10.82
N ARG A 191 -1.20 9.69 11.38
CA ARG A 191 -2.01 9.15 12.48
C ARG A 191 -1.88 9.98 13.75
N GLU A 192 -0.66 10.32 14.14
CA GLU A 192 -0.38 11.16 15.31
C GLU A 192 -0.99 12.56 15.17
N TYR A 193 -0.96 13.13 13.95
CA TYR A 193 -1.57 14.42 13.66
C TYR A 193 -3.10 14.38 13.73
N LYS A 194 -3.74 13.39 13.10
CA LYS A 194 -5.21 13.21 13.16
C LYS A 194 -5.68 13.03 14.61
N ASN A 195 -5.02 12.15 15.37
CA ASN A 195 -5.34 11.91 16.78
C ASN A 195 -5.14 13.14 17.70
N LYS A 196 -4.33 14.12 17.30
CA LYS A 196 -4.20 15.41 18.01
C LYS A 196 -5.31 16.38 17.63
N SER A 197 -5.60 16.49 16.33
CA SER A 197 -6.69 17.34 15.81
C SER A 197 -8.04 16.95 16.43
N ASP A 198 -8.33 15.65 16.51
CA ASP A 198 -9.61 15.12 17.04
C ASP A 198 -9.74 15.28 18.58
N LYS A 199 -8.68 15.72 19.28
CA LYS A 199 -8.69 15.97 20.72
C LYS A 199 -8.76 17.46 21.07
N GLU A 200 -8.59 18.33 20.09
CA GLU A 200 -8.62 19.79 20.24
C GLU A 200 -9.96 20.40 19.74
N GLU A 201 -10.86 19.57 19.19
CA GLU A 201 -12.27 19.86 18.87
C GLU A 201 -13.22 19.30 19.94
#